data_AF-A0A497J1H0-F1
#
_entry.id   AF-A0A497J1H0-F1
#
_cell.length_a   1.000
_cell.length_b   1.000
_cell.length_c   1.000
_cell.angle_alpha   90.00
_cell.angle_beta   90.00
_cell.angle_gamma   90.00
#
_symmetry.space_group_name_H-M   'P 1'
#
loop_
_entity.id
_entity.type
_entity.pdbx_description
1 polymer ?
#
loop_
_entity_poly.entity_id
_entity_poly.type
_entity_poly.pdbx_seq_one_letter_code
_entity_poly.pdbx_strand_id
1 'polypeptide(L)'
;MPAVKRGIVRVLHEKFHLKQAEIANLLKISQPSVSHFLKGIRGTALDVLSIDPEIKEAVETFSSDLVNKNLSDLEIYQGICSICSLIRQKGYVPGVSPNYDITSSKTWDKVLLECEKVAQRTETKLVAD
;
A
#
# COMPACT_ATOMS: atom_id res chain seq x y z
N MET A 1 2.24 1.26 4.37
CA MET A 1 3.69 0.99 4.58
C MET A 1 4.49 1.46 3.35
N PRO A 2 5.60 2.21 3.49
CA PRO A 2 6.37 2.72 2.35
C PRO A 2 6.93 1.63 1.42
N ALA A 3 7.37 0.50 1.97
CA ALA A 3 7.87 -0.64 1.19
C ALA A 3 6.81 -1.24 0.24
N VAL A 4 5.56 -1.37 0.71
CA VAL A 4 4.44 -1.83 -0.13
C VAL A 4 4.16 -0.86 -1.27
N LYS A 5 4.07 0.43 -0.97
CA LYS A 5 3.87 1.47 -2.00
C LYS A 5 5.00 1.44 -3.04
N ARG A 6 6.24 1.21 -2.61
CA ARG A 6 7.38 1.03 -3.52
C ARG A 6 7.23 -0.20 -4.40
N GLY A 7 6.85 -1.34 -3.83
CA GLY A 7 6.62 -2.58 -4.59
C GLY A 7 5.56 -2.40 -5.68
N ILE A 8 4.41 -1.82 -5.32
CA ILE A 8 3.33 -1.51 -6.28
C ILE A 8 3.83 -0.57 -7.38
N VAL A 9 4.48 0.54 -7.02
CA VAL A 9 5.04 1.49 -8.00
C VAL A 9 6.02 0.81 -8.96
N ARG A 10 6.90 -0.07 -8.46
CA ARG A 10 7.84 -0.84 -9.28
C ARG A 10 7.10 -1.76 -10.23
N VAL A 11 6.10 -2.52 -9.77
CA VAL A 11 5.31 -3.40 -10.63
C VAL A 11 4.58 -2.61 -11.74
N LEU A 12 3.90 -1.52 -11.38
CA LEU A 12 3.20 -0.68 -12.34
C LEU A 12 4.14 -0.07 -13.40
N HIS A 13 5.35 0.29 -13.01
CA HIS A 13 6.35 0.86 -13.92
C HIS A 13 7.06 -0.21 -14.77
N GLU A 14 7.53 -1.29 -14.14
CA GLU A 14 8.38 -2.30 -14.78
C GLU A 14 7.57 -3.30 -15.60
N LYS A 15 6.37 -3.70 -15.14
CA LYS A 15 5.53 -4.72 -15.81
C LYS A 15 4.40 -4.12 -16.66
N PHE A 16 3.78 -3.05 -16.18
CA PHE A 16 2.66 -2.40 -16.89
C PHE A 16 3.10 -1.17 -17.70
N HIS A 17 4.39 -0.82 -17.64
CA HIS A 17 5.00 0.28 -18.42
C HIS A 17 4.31 1.64 -18.27
N LEU A 18 3.65 1.86 -17.12
CA LEU A 18 3.00 3.14 -16.83
C LEU A 18 4.03 4.22 -16.54
N LYS A 19 3.76 5.44 -17.03
CA LYS A 19 4.57 6.63 -16.72
C LYS A 19 4.31 7.07 -15.29
N GLN A 20 5.28 7.78 -14.72
CA GLN A 20 5.19 8.25 -13.33
C GLN A 20 3.94 9.09 -13.03
N ALA A 21 3.48 9.90 -14.00
CA ALA A 21 2.27 10.69 -13.87
C ALA A 21 1.00 9.83 -13.84
N GLU A 22 0.95 8.76 -14.64
CA GLU A 22 -0.17 7.82 -14.66
C GLU A 22 -0.25 7.06 -13.33
N ILE A 23 0.90 6.58 -12.83
CA ILE A 23 1.00 5.92 -11.53
C ILE A 23 0.58 6.87 -10.39
N ALA A 24 0.98 8.14 -10.47
CA ALA A 24 0.62 9.17 -9.48
C ALA A 24 -0.90 9.37 -9.42
N ASN A 25 -1.54 9.49 -10.58
CA ASN A 25 -2.99 9.62 -10.69
C ASN A 25 -3.73 8.37 -10.21
N LEU A 26 -3.20 7.19 -10.52
CA LEU A 26 -3.80 5.91 -10.14
C LEU A 26 -3.76 5.69 -8.63
N LEU A 27 -2.64 6.01 -7.99
CA LEU A 27 -2.43 5.82 -6.55
C LEU A 27 -2.84 7.03 -5.69
N LYS A 28 -3.36 8.10 -6.31
CA LYS A 28 -3.72 9.38 -5.65
C LYS A 28 -2.55 9.96 -4.83
N ILE A 29 -1.34 9.92 -5.39
CA ILE A 29 -0.13 10.49 -4.77
C ILE A 29 0.55 11.46 -5.73
N SER A 30 1.51 12.24 -5.22
CA SER A 30 2.26 13.15 -6.08
C SER A 30 3.27 12.40 -6.97
N GLN A 31 3.47 12.88 -8.21
CA GLN A 31 4.49 12.35 -9.12
C GLN A 31 5.91 12.34 -8.49
N PRO A 32 6.35 13.36 -7.72
CA PRO A 32 7.61 13.28 -6.97
C PRO A 32 7.68 12.10 -6.00
N SER A 33 6.55 11.72 -5.37
CA SER A 33 6.50 10.53 -4.50
C SER A 33 6.78 9.25 -5.29
N VAL A 34 6.22 9.13 -6.50
CA VAL A 34 6.51 8.00 -7.42
C VAL A 34 8.00 7.96 -7.77
N SER A 35 8.57 9.11 -8.15
CA SER A 35 10.00 9.25 -8.42
C SER A 35 10.87 8.80 -7.25
N HIS A 36 10.51 9.20 -6.02
CA HIS A 36 11.24 8.80 -4.80
C HIS A 36 11.18 7.29 -4.54
N PHE A 37 10.06 6.63 -4.85
CA PHE A 37 9.95 5.18 -4.73
C PHE A 37 10.82 4.47 -5.77
N LEU A 38 10.77 4.90 -7.04
CA LEU A 38 11.58 4.32 -8.11
C LEU A 38 13.08 4.52 -7.87
N LYS A 39 13.50 5.71 -7.43
CA LYS A 39 14.90 6.00 -7.08
C LYS A 39 15.39 5.33 -5.78
N GLY A 40 14.51 4.63 -5.05
CA GLY A 40 14.87 4.01 -3.78
C GLY A 40 15.16 4.99 -2.64
N ILE A 41 14.67 6.24 -2.73
CA ILE A 41 14.75 7.20 -1.63
C ILE A 41 13.80 6.79 -0.50
N ARG A 42 12.66 6.17 -0.84
CA ARG A 42 11.64 5.68 0.11
C ARG A 42 11.38 4.20 -0.08
N GLY A 43 11.07 3.51 1.02
CA GLY A 43 10.59 2.12 0.99
C GLY A 43 11.67 1.07 0.68
N THR A 44 12.94 1.34 1.01
CA THR A 44 14.08 0.42 0.83
C THR A 44 14.32 -0.53 2.00
N ALA A 45 13.76 -0.26 3.18
CA ALA A 45 13.95 -1.09 4.37
C ALA A 45 13.45 -2.55 4.21
N LEU A 46 12.59 -2.80 3.21
CA LEU A 46 12.05 -4.12 2.88
C LEU A 46 11.81 -4.19 1.37
N ASP A 47 12.32 -5.21 0.69
CA ASP A 47 11.93 -5.48 -0.69
C ASP A 47 10.81 -6.52 -0.74
N VAL A 48 9.57 -6.02 -0.83
CA VAL A 48 8.35 -6.85 -0.87
C VAL A 48 8.25 -7.74 -2.10
N LEU A 49 9.04 -7.47 -3.16
CA LEU A 49 9.03 -8.25 -4.38
C LEU A 49 10.00 -9.45 -4.35
N SER A 50 10.85 -9.55 -3.32
CA SER A 50 11.84 -10.63 -3.19
C SER A 50 11.78 -11.39 -1.86
N ILE A 51 11.05 -10.88 -0.87
CA ILE A 51 11.10 -11.42 0.49
C ILE A 51 10.35 -12.74 0.67
N ASP A 52 9.18 -12.87 0.05
CA ASP A 52 8.28 -14.01 0.19
C ASP A 52 7.42 -14.09 -1.09
N PRO A 53 7.26 -15.27 -1.70
CA PRO A 53 6.50 -15.44 -2.93
C PRO A 53 5.03 -15.01 -2.83
N GLU A 54 4.37 -15.26 -1.70
CA GLU A 54 2.95 -14.94 -1.48
C GLU A 54 2.76 -13.42 -1.34
N ILE A 55 3.69 -12.74 -0.66
CA ILE A 55 3.67 -11.27 -0.58
C ILE A 55 3.90 -10.65 -1.96
N LYS A 56 4.84 -11.19 -2.73
CA LYS A 56 5.09 -10.75 -4.11
C LYS A 56 3.84 -10.92 -4.96
N GLU A 57 3.23 -12.10 -4.93
CA GLU A 57 2.00 -12.40 -5.68
C GLU A 57 0.84 -11.46 -5.29
N ALA A 58 0.67 -11.18 -4.00
CA ALA A 58 -0.34 -10.24 -3.54
C ALA A 58 -0.11 -8.82 -4.08
N VAL A 59 1.14 -8.34 -4.10
CA VAL A 59 1.51 -7.04 -4.67
C VAL A 59 1.25 -6.99 -6.18
N GLU A 60 1.62 -8.06 -6.90
CA GLU A 60 1.45 -8.14 -8.35
C GLU A 60 -0.02 -8.22 -8.75
N THR A 61 -0.80 -9.05 -8.04
CA THR A 61 -2.26 -9.19 -8.25
C THR A 61 -2.97 -7.87 -8.01
N PHE A 62 -2.68 -7.22 -6.88
CA PHE A 62 -3.28 -5.92 -6.59
C PHE A 62 -2.87 -4.84 -7.60
N SER A 63 -1.64 -4.88 -8.11
CA SER A 63 -1.19 -3.96 -9.16
C SER A 63 -1.92 -4.21 -10.48
N SER A 64 -2.21 -5.47 -10.83
CA SER A 64 -3.05 -5.82 -11.97
C SER A 64 -4.48 -5.29 -11.80
N ASP A 65 -5.04 -5.44 -10.60
CA ASP A 65 -6.38 -4.93 -10.28
C ASP A 65 -6.46 -3.41 -10.40
N LEU A 66 -5.44 -2.68 -9.94
CA LEU A 66 -5.35 -1.23 -10.12
C LEU A 66 -5.40 -0.82 -11.60
N VAL A 67 -4.78 -1.58 -12.51
CA VAL A 67 -4.76 -1.24 -13.94
C VAL A 67 -6.05 -1.65 -14.64
N ASN A 68 -6.59 -2.81 -14.30
CA ASN A 68 -7.68 -3.45 -15.05
C ASN A 68 -9.08 -3.18 -14.48
N LYS A 69 -9.16 -2.75 -13.22
CA LYS A 69 -10.42 -2.47 -12.53
C LYS A 69 -10.52 -0.98 -12.19
N ASN A 70 -11.71 -0.43 -12.26
CA ASN A 70 -11.98 0.93 -11.83
C ASN A 70 -12.21 0.96 -10.30
N LEU A 71 -11.14 0.74 -9.54
CA LEU A 71 -11.20 0.71 -8.07
C LEU A 71 -11.47 2.10 -7.50
N SER A 72 -12.36 2.16 -6.51
CA SER A 72 -12.57 3.35 -5.68
C SER A 72 -11.36 3.63 -4.78
N ASP A 73 -11.24 4.87 -4.29
CA ASP A 73 -10.17 5.26 -3.36
C ASP A 73 -10.16 4.38 -2.08
N LEU A 74 -11.33 3.95 -1.63
CA LEU A 74 -11.47 3.04 -0.48
C LEU A 74 -10.92 1.65 -0.78
N GLU A 75 -11.25 1.07 -1.93
CA GLU A 75 -10.73 -0.24 -2.36
C GLU A 75 -9.20 -0.20 -2.54
N ILE A 76 -8.68 0.90 -3.08
CA ILE A 76 -7.23 1.11 -3.22
C ILE A 76 -6.58 1.12 -1.83
N TYR A 77 -7.16 1.85 -0.88
CA TYR A 77 -6.66 1.90 0.49
C TYR A 77 -6.70 0.52 1.15
N GLN A 78 -7.82 -0.20 1.04
CA GLN A 78 -8.01 -1.52 1.62
C GLN A 78 -7.02 -2.53 1.03
N GLY A 79 -6.81 -2.56 -0.29
CA GLY A 79 -5.85 -3.48 -0.91
C GLY A 79 -4.42 -3.25 -0.43
N ILE A 80 -3.98 -1.99 -0.32
CA ILE A 80 -2.67 -1.67 0.27
C ILE A 80 -2.59 -2.15 1.73
N CYS A 81 -3.64 -1.94 2.52
CA CYS A 81 -3.69 -2.35 3.91
C CYS A 81 -3.64 -3.87 4.07
N SER A 82 -4.36 -4.63 3.24
CA SER A 82 -4.34 -6.10 3.22
C SER A 82 -2.94 -6.65 2.98
N ILE A 83 -2.20 -6.09 2.01
CA ILE A 83 -0.79 -6.47 1.78
C ILE A 83 0.07 -6.13 3.01
N CYS A 84 -0.13 -4.95 3.61
CA CYS A 84 0.60 -4.59 4.83
C CYS A 84 0.29 -5.56 5.99
N SER A 85 -0.95 -6.04 6.11
CA SER A 85 -1.36 -7.01 7.12
C SER A 85 -0.73 -8.38 6.88
N LEU A 86 -0.71 -8.86 5.63
CA LEU A 86 -0.03 -10.10 5.25
C LEU A 86 1.46 -10.08 5.64
N ILE A 87 2.15 -8.99 5.33
CA ILE A 87 3.57 -8.80 5.70
C ILE A 87 3.78 -8.90 7.21
N ARG A 88 2.87 -8.33 8.00
CA ARG A 88 2.96 -8.37 9.46
C ARG A 88 2.64 -9.74 10.04
N GLN A 89 1.62 -10.43 9.51
CA GLN A 89 1.27 -11.79 9.93
C GLN A 89 2.41 -12.78 9.69
N LYS A 90 3.18 -12.58 8.61
CA LYS A 90 4.38 -13.36 8.30
C LYS A 90 5.63 -12.92 9.08
N GLY A 91 5.56 -11.87 9.89
CA GLY A 91 6.66 -11.40 10.74
C GLY A 91 7.69 -10.50 10.05
N TYR A 92 7.45 -10.05 8.83
CA TYR A 92 8.40 -9.22 8.05
C TYR A 92 8.30 -7.72 8.36
N VAL A 93 8.24 -7.35 9.63
CA VAL A 93 8.02 -5.95 10.04
C VAL A 93 9.35 -5.20 10.12
N PRO A 94 9.59 -4.16 9.30
CA PRO A 94 10.85 -3.40 9.35
C PRO A 94 10.87 -2.49 10.58
N GLY A 95 11.91 -2.59 11.40
CA GLY A 95 12.19 -1.63 12.48
C GLY A 95 11.37 -1.79 13.76
N VAL A 96 10.74 -2.95 14.00
CA VAL A 96 10.19 -3.29 15.33
C VAL A 96 11.29 -3.85 16.22
N SER A 97 11.35 -3.37 17.47
CA SER A 97 12.25 -3.94 18.47
C SER A 97 11.82 -5.38 18.81
N PRO A 98 12.75 -6.24 19.25
CA PRO A 98 12.46 -7.65 19.57
C PRO A 98 11.33 -7.86 20.61
N ASN A 99 10.99 -6.82 21.39
CA ASN A 99 9.97 -6.85 22.42
C ASN A 99 8.63 -6.20 22.00
N TYR A 100 8.48 -5.85 20.72
CA TYR A 100 7.22 -5.32 20.20
C TYR A 100 6.27 -6.48 19.84
N ASP A 101 5.27 -6.71 20.69
CA ASP A 101 4.24 -7.70 20.44
C ASP A 101 3.34 -7.29 19.26
N ILE A 102 3.65 -7.82 18.08
CA ILE A 102 2.87 -7.65 16.85
C ILE A 102 1.49 -8.33 16.90
N THR A 103 1.24 -9.19 17.90
CA THR A 103 0.02 -10.00 18.04
C THR A 103 -1.02 -9.37 18.97
N SER A 104 -0.71 -8.25 19.63
CA SER A 104 -1.66 -7.55 20.50
C SER A 104 -2.78 -6.90 19.66
N SER A 105 -3.86 -7.66 19.49
CA SER A 105 -5.13 -7.32 18.82
C SER A 105 -5.69 -5.95 19.20
N LYS A 106 -5.41 -5.47 20.42
CA LYS A 106 -5.91 -4.20 20.97
C LYS A 106 -5.47 -2.95 20.20
N THR A 107 -4.43 -3.03 19.37
CA THR A 107 -3.97 -1.89 18.57
C THR A 107 -4.64 -1.85 17.19
N TRP A 108 -5.03 -3.02 16.65
CA TRP A 108 -5.57 -3.14 15.30
C TRP A 108 -7.01 -2.70 15.19
N ASP A 109 -7.84 -2.99 16.20
CA ASP A 109 -9.22 -2.47 16.26
C ASP A 109 -9.23 -0.94 16.24
N LYS A 110 -8.25 -0.30 16.90
CA LYS A 110 -8.12 1.17 16.87
C LYS A 110 -7.65 1.68 15.52
N VAL A 111 -6.67 1.04 14.89
CA VAL A 111 -6.19 1.46 13.56
C VAL A 111 -7.29 1.29 12.52
N LEU A 112 -7.98 0.13 12.47
CA LEU A 112 -9.10 -0.12 11.57
C LEU A 112 -10.25 0.86 11.82
N LEU A 113 -10.60 1.14 13.08
CA LEU A 113 -11.60 2.13 13.43
C LEU A 113 -11.21 3.55 12.98
N GLU A 114 -9.94 3.94 13.09
CA GLU A 114 -9.48 5.22 12.56
C GLU A 114 -9.48 5.24 11.02
N CYS A 115 -9.16 4.13 10.37
CA CYS A 115 -9.28 3.98 8.92
C CYS A 115 -10.74 4.12 8.44
N GLU A 116 -11.68 3.47 9.12
CA GLU A 116 -13.12 3.57 8.86
C GLU A 116 -13.65 4.99 9.08
N LYS A 117 -13.24 5.64 10.17
CA LYS A 117 -13.58 7.05 10.44
C LYS A 117 -13.07 7.99 9.35
N VAL A 118 -11.86 7.75 8.83
CA VAL A 118 -11.30 8.53 7.71
C VAL A 118 -12.11 8.29 6.43
N ALA A 119 -12.48 7.05 6.13
CA ALA A 119 -13.31 6.70 4.97
C ALA A 119 -14.70 7.36 5.02
N GLN A 120 -15.37 7.33 6.18
CA GLN A 120 -16.68 7.96 6.38
C GLN A 120 -16.61 9.49 6.25
N ARG A 121 -15.50 10.12 6.64
CA ARG A 121 -15.30 11.57 6.50
C ARG A 121 -15.07 12.02 5.06
N THR A 122 -14.50 11.16 4.22
CA THR A 122 -14.31 11.45 2.79
C THR A 122 -15.62 11.35 2.01
N GLU A 123 -16.54 10.46 2.41
CA GLU A 123 -17.87 10.35 1.80
C GLU A 123 -18.76 11.57 2.11
N THR A 124 -18.67 12.15 3.31
CA THR A 124 -19.51 13.32 3.68
C THR A 124 -19.12 14.61 2.96
N LYS A 125 -17.91 14.70 2.38
CA LYS A 125 -17.46 15.86 1.61
C LYS A 125 -17.88 15.83 0.13
N LEU A 126 -18.28 14.67 -0.40
CA LEU A 126 -18.69 14.53 -1.80
C LEU A 126 -20.18 14.79 -2.04
N VAL A 127 -20.98 14.97 -0.98
CA VAL A 127 -22.44 15.23 -1.05
C VAL A 127 -22.79 16.68 -0.68
N ALA A 128 -21.78 17.53 -0.45
CA ALA A 128 -21.94 18.91 0.03
C ALA A 128 -21.56 19.98 -1.01
N ASP A 129 -21.23 19.59 -2.25
CA ASP A 129 -20.95 20.49 -3.37
C ASP A 129 -22.02 20.38 -4.47
#